data_AF-A0A3N0YQI3-F1
#
_entry.id   AF-A0A3N0YQI3-F1
#
_cell.length_a   1.000
_cell.length_b   1.000
_cell.length_c   1.000
_cell.angle_alpha   90.00
_cell.angle_beta   90.00
_cell.angle_gamma   90.00
#
_symmetry.space_group_name_H-M   'P 1'
#
loop_
_entity.id
_entity.type
_entity.pdbx_description
1 polymer ?
#
loop_
_entity_poly.entity_id
_entity_poly.type
_entity_poly.pdbx_seq_one_letter_code
_entity_poly.pdbx_strand_id
1 'polypeptide(L)'
;MPEKRFTVGEWSDIIRGSEEQTAEECEVGDSRLAGPMLCYLTIANNICFYGECSYYCSTEHALCGKPDQIEGSLAAFLPDLSLAKRRTWRNPWRRSYHKRKKAEWEVDPDYCEEVKQTPPYDSGTRLLDIMDMTIFDFLMGNMDRHHYETFEKFGNETFIIHLDNGRGFGKHSHDELSILVPLSQCCRVRKSTHLRLQLLAKEEFKLSALMEESLQTDTLTPILIRPHLEAMDRRLRLVLQVLADCIEKEGYSNVVEDDQGTEGLNTGTVPQR
;
A
#
# COMPACT_ATOMS: atom_id res chain seq x y z
N MET A 1 8.44 -1.86 27.62
CA MET A 1 8.92 -1.82 26.21
C MET A 1 8.51 -0.46 25.68
N PRO A 2 9.37 0.33 25.03
CA PRO A 2 8.91 1.60 24.50
C PRO A 2 8.03 1.31 23.29
N GLU A 3 6.74 1.60 23.42
CA GLU A 3 5.77 1.59 22.32
C GLU A 3 6.21 2.62 21.29
N LYS A 4 6.86 2.15 20.22
CA LYS A 4 7.00 2.95 19.01
C LYS A 4 5.60 3.09 18.41
N ARG A 5 5.06 4.31 18.42
CA ARG A 5 3.86 4.65 17.67
C ARG A 5 4.20 4.62 16.19
N PHE A 6 3.87 3.51 15.54
CA PHE A 6 4.16 3.31 14.13
C PHE A 6 3.10 3.99 13.24
N THR A 7 3.54 4.54 12.12
CA THR A 7 2.76 5.30 11.14
C THR A 7 2.51 4.46 9.89
N VAL A 8 1.48 4.80 9.09
CA VAL A 8 1.02 4.04 7.90
C VAL A 8 2.15 3.69 6.90
N GLY A 9 3.27 4.44 6.88
CA GLY A 9 4.43 4.17 6.03
C GLY A 9 5.49 3.20 6.61
N GLU A 10 5.49 2.92 7.92
CA GLU A 10 6.47 2.00 8.55
C GLU A 10 6.14 0.51 8.35
N TRP A 11 5.05 0.22 7.64
CA TRP A 11 4.57 -1.13 7.36
C TRP A 11 4.82 -1.59 5.92
N SER A 12 5.49 -0.75 5.12
CA SER A 12 5.95 -1.09 3.76
C SER A 12 7.42 -1.56 3.82
N ASP A 13 7.81 -2.39 2.85
CA ASP A 13 9.22 -2.77 2.70
C ASP A 13 10.09 -1.56 2.33
N ILE A 14 11.37 -1.62 2.72
CA ILE A 14 12.36 -0.63 2.32
C ILE A 14 12.69 -0.87 0.84
N ILE A 15 12.44 0.15 0.01
CA ILE A 15 12.68 0.11 -1.43
C ILE A 15 13.56 1.29 -1.83
N ARG A 16 14.51 1.05 -2.75
CA ARG A 16 15.32 2.09 -3.40
C ARG A 16 15.38 1.87 -4.90
N GLY A 17 15.49 2.95 -5.64
CA GLY A 17 15.88 2.90 -7.04
C GLY A 17 17.34 2.47 -7.21
N SER A 18 17.62 1.76 -8.29
CA SER A 18 18.95 1.36 -8.72
C SER A 18 19.04 1.38 -10.23
N GLU A 19 20.22 1.70 -10.75
CA GLU A 19 20.57 1.53 -12.16
C GLU A 19 21.55 0.37 -12.26
N GLU A 20 21.20 -0.64 -13.04
CA GLU A 20 21.93 -1.91 -13.12
C GLU A 20 22.39 -2.18 -14.55
N GLN A 21 23.53 -2.87 -14.67
CA GLN A 21 24.03 -3.31 -15.96
C GLN A 21 23.19 -4.49 -16.46
N THR A 22 22.49 -4.30 -17.58
CA THR A 22 21.66 -5.32 -18.23
C THR A 22 22.48 -6.57 -18.59
N ALA A 23 23.75 -6.41 -18.94
CA ALA A 23 24.66 -7.53 -19.19
C ALA A 23 24.93 -8.37 -17.92
N GLU A 24 25.10 -7.71 -16.77
CA GLU A 24 25.32 -8.38 -15.49
C GLU A 24 24.09 -9.19 -15.06
N GLU A 25 22.89 -8.59 -15.21
CA GLU A 25 21.63 -9.29 -14.99
C GLU A 25 21.54 -10.55 -15.86
N CYS A 26 21.93 -10.45 -17.14
CA CYS A 26 21.99 -11.58 -18.06
C CYS A 26 22.92 -12.71 -17.61
N GLU A 27 24.12 -12.38 -17.15
CA GLU A 27 25.10 -13.37 -16.68
C GLU A 27 24.67 -14.05 -15.38
N VAL A 28 24.15 -13.28 -14.43
CA VAL A 28 23.69 -13.79 -13.13
C VAL A 28 22.39 -14.58 -13.26
N GLY A 29 21.47 -14.10 -14.09
CA GLY A 29 20.15 -14.69 -14.32
C GLY A 29 20.23 -16.10 -14.90
N ASP A 30 21.12 -16.33 -15.87
CA ASP A 30 21.36 -17.64 -16.49
C ASP A 30 21.99 -18.65 -15.49
N SER A 31 22.64 -18.14 -14.44
CA SER A 31 23.37 -18.93 -13.45
C SER A 31 22.54 -19.33 -12.22
N ARG A 32 21.50 -18.55 -11.85
CA ARG A 32 20.88 -18.62 -10.50
C ARG A 32 19.36 -18.53 -10.44
N LEU A 33 18.66 -18.17 -11.51
CA LEU A 33 17.19 -18.07 -11.49
C LEU A 33 16.54 -19.43 -11.72
N ALA A 34 15.38 -19.66 -11.10
CA ALA A 34 14.60 -20.90 -11.18
C ALA A 34 13.90 -21.13 -12.54
N GLY A 35 14.46 -20.60 -13.64
CA GLY A 35 13.98 -20.69 -15.01
C GLY A 35 14.95 -19.97 -15.98
N PRO A 36 15.00 -20.33 -17.28
CA PRO A 36 15.93 -19.74 -18.23
C PRO A 36 15.57 -18.28 -18.52
N MET A 37 16.47 -17.35 -18.17
CA MET A 37 16.36 -15.96 -18.61
C MET A 37 16.91 -15.86 -20.04
N LEU A 38 16.09 -15.39 -21.00
CA LEU A 38 16.56 -15.25 -22.37
C LEU A 38 17.14 -13.85 -22.58
N CYS A 39 18.42 -13.80 -22.94
CA CYS A 39 19.13 -12.57 -23.28
C CYS A 39 19.51 -12.52 -24.76
N TYR A 40 19.38 -11.35 -25.37
CA TYR A 40 19.75 -11.13 -26.78
C TYR A 40 20.05 -9.65 -27.08
N LEU A 41 20.77 -9.42 -28.18
CA LEU A 41 21.06 -8.10 -28.72
C LEU A 41 20.03 -7.73 -29.78
N THR A 42 19.50 -6.51 -29.72
CA THR A 42 18.57 -5.98 -30.74
C THR A 42 19.32 -5.43 -31.96
N ILE A 43 18.58 -5.19 -33.06
CA ILE A 43 19.11 -4.49 -34.25
C ILE A 43 19.60 -3.07 -33.90
N ALA A 44 19.05 -2.46 -32.85
CA ALA A 44 19.48 -1.16 -32.33
C ALA A 44 20.72 -1.24 -31.40
N ASN A 45 21.32 -2.43 -31.25
CA ASN A 45 22.48 -2.68 -30.41
C ASN A 45 22.23 -2.43 -28.90
N ASN A 46 20.98 -2.59 -28.47
CA ASN A 46 20.61 -2.64 -27.05
C ASN A 46 20.57 -4.08 -26.57
N ILE A 47 21.02 -4.32 -25.34
CA ILE A 47 20.91 -5.60 -24.65
C ILE A 47 19.50 -5.70 -24.06
N CYS A 48 18.82 -6.81 -24.32
CA CYS A 48 17.50 -7.07 -23.80
C CYS A 48 17.42 -8.44 -23.15
N PHE A 49 16.52 -8.56 -22.18
CA PHE A 49 16.22 -9.82 -21.52
C PHE A 49 14.74 -9.94 -21.17
N TYR A 50 14.29 -11.17 -20.96
CA TYR A 50 13.05 -11.46 -20.25
C TYR A 50 13.20 -12.77 -19.47
N GLY A 51 12.56 -12.84 -18.31
CA GLY A 51 12.53 -14.04 -17.48
C GLY A 51 11.39 -14.99 -17.85
N GLU A 52 11.10 -15.96 -16.99
CA GLU A 52 9.96 -16.86 -17.13
C GLU A 52 8.83 -16.41 -16.20
N CYS A 53 7.72 -15.93 -16.76
CA CYS A 53 6.53 -15.55 -15.99
C CYS A 53 5.25 -15.66 -16.83
N SER A 54 4.10 -15.62 -16.17
CA SER A 54 2.80 -15.81 -16.84
C SER A 54 2.29 -14.58 -17.61
N TYR A 55 2.84 -13.39 -17.35
CA TYR A 55 2.31 -12.13 -17.88
C TYR A 55 3.45 -11.29 -18.45
N TYR A 56 3.42 -11.04 -19.76
CA TYR A 56 4.39 -10.20 -20.47
C TYR A 56 5.87 -10.63 -20.36
N CYS A 57 6.15 -11.91 -20.13
CA CYS A 57 7.49 -12.48 -20.27
C CYS A 57 7.65 -13.11 -21.66
N SER A 58 7.88 -12.29 -22.68
CA SER A 58 8.11 -12.73 -24.06
C SER A 58 9.05 -11.78 -24.80
N THR A 59 9.54 -12.19 -25.97
CA THR A 59 10.40 -11.36 -26.82
C THR A 59 9.75 -10.00 -27.15
N GLU A 60 8.44 -9.97 -27.35
CA GLU A 60 7.68 -8.74 -27.67
C GLU A 60 7.60 -7.75 -26.49
N HIS A 61 7.82 -8.21 -25.27
CA HIS A 61 7.71 -7.43 -24.03
C HIS A 61 9.02 -7.44 -23.23
N ALA A 62 10.14 -7.71 -23.89
CA ALA A 62 11.44 -7.78 -23.26
C ALA A 62 11.84 -6.43 -22.65
N LEU A 63 12.58 -6.51 -21.55
CA LEU A 63 13.20 -5.34 -20.91
C LEU A 63 14.53 -5.08 -21.60
N CYS A 64 14.74 -3.85 -22.05
CA CYS A 64 15.89 -3.47 -22.85
C CYS A 64 16.62 -2.28 -22.23
N GLY A 65 17.92 -2.41 -22.04
CA GLY A 65 18.77 -1.29 -21.64
C GLY A 65 19.03 -0.31 -22.78
N LYS A 66 19.74 0.78 -22.48
CA LYS A 66 20.16 1.76 -23.50
C LYS A 66 21.61 2.24 -23.33
N PRO A 67 22.60 1.54 -23.93
CA PRO A 67 22.47 0.24 -24.56
C PRO A 67 22.45 -0.92 -23.55
N ASP A 68 22.99 -0.73 -22.36
CA ASP A 68 23.27 -1.79 -21.38
C ASP A 68 22.95 -1.40 -19.93
N GLN A 69 22.27 -0.28 -19.69
CA GLN A 69 21.78 0.11 -18.37
C GLN A 69 20.26 0.07 -18.32
N ILE A 70 19.73 -0.43 -17.21
CA ILE A 70 18.30 -0.45 -16.92
C ILE A 70 18.05 0.02 -15.48
N GLU A 71 17.03 0.86 -15.32
CA GLU A 71 16.58 1.30 -13.99
C GLU A 71 15.59 0.29 -13.41
N GLY A 72 15.69 0.03 -12.11
CA GLY A 72 14.86 -0.92 -11.38
C GLY A 72 14.62 -0.51 -9.94
N SER A 73 13.61 -1.13 -9.31
CA SER A 73 13.34 -0.98 -7.87
C SER A 73 13.90 -2.17 -7.10
N LEU A 74 14.77 -1.91 -6.13
CA LEU A 74 15.30 -2.92 -5.22
C LEU A 74 14.54 -2.88 -3.89
N ALA A 75 13.80 -3.94 -3.61
CA ALA A 75 13.10 -4.13 -2.35
C ALA A 75 13.91 -5.00 -1.40
N ALA A 76 14.05 -4.58 -0.15
CA ALA A 76 14.65 -5.40 0.89
C ALA A 76 13.79 -6.65 1.12
N PHE A 77 14.43 -7.82 1.13
CA PHE A 77 13.72 -9.05 1.46
C PHE A 77 13.18 -9.01 2.89
N LEU A 78 11.90 -9.37 3.04
CA LEU A 78 11.35 -9.76 4.32
C LEU A 78 12.11 -10.97 4.89
N PRO A 79 12.14 -11.15 6.23
CA PRO A 79 12.79 -12.30 6.83
C PRO A 79 12.27 -13.62 6.25
N ASP A 80 13.17 -14.59 6.16
CA ASP A 80 12.87 -15.92 5.63
C ASP A 80 11.65 -16.54 6.34
N LEU A 81 10.82 -17.25 5.56
CA LEU A 81 9.58 -17.86 6.06
C LEU A 81 9.81 -18.90 7.17
N SER A 82 11.00 -19.49 7.27
CA SER A 82 11.40 -20.37 8.37
C SER A 82 11.56 -19.62 9.71
N LEU A 83 11.95 -18.35 9.66
CA LEU A 83 12.16 -17.48 10.83
C LEU A 83 10.90 -16.69 11.18
N ALA A 84 10.22 -16.16 10.18
CA ALA A 84 9.02 -15.34 10.33
C ALA A 84 7.94 -15.79 9.34
N LYS A 85 7.13 -16.76 9.78
CA LYS A 85 5.98 -17.21 8.98
C LYS A 85 5.00 -16.06 8.76
N ARG A 86 4.56 -15.93 7.51
CA ARG A 86 3.55 -14.97 7.07
C ARG A 86 2.28 -15.71 6.72
N ARG A 87 1.14 -15.08 7.01
CA ARG A 87 -0.18 -15.55 6.64
C ARG A 87 -0.75 -14.62 5.58
N THR A 88 -1.13 -15.19 4.45
CA THR A 88 -1.85 -14.50 3.39
C THR A 88 -3.35 -14.56 3.65
N TRP A 89 -4.00 -13.41 3.52
CA TRP A 89 -5.43 -13.25 3.72
C TRP A 89 -6.08 -12.74 2.44
N ARG A 90 -7.26 -13.25 2.14
CA ARG A 90 -8.09 -12.71 1.04
C ARG A 90 -8.76 -11.43 1.52
N ASN A 91 -8.57 -10.34 0.79
CA ASN A 91 -9.23 -9.06 1.08
C ASN A 91 -10.75 -9.20 0.83
N PRO A 92 -11.65 -8.79 1.75
CA PRO A 92 -13.09 -8.82 1.52
C PRO A 92 -13.50 -8.01 0.27
N TRP A 93 -12.84 -6.87 0.05
CA TRP A 93 -13.08 -6.02 -1.13
C TRP A 93 -12.25 -6.44 -2.36
N ARG A 94 -11.84 -7.71 -2.44
CA ARG A 94 -11.17 -8.25 -3.62
C ARG A 94 -12.08 -8.09 -4.84
N ARG A 95 -11.53 -7.50 -5.92
CA ARG A 95 -12.19 -7.40 -7.22
C ARG A 95 -12.50 -8.77 -7.84
N SER A 96 -13.41 -8.80 -8.81
CA SER A 96 -13.79 -10.05 -9.48
C SER A 96 -12.71 -10.61 -10.40
N TYR A 97 -11.78 -9.77 -10.88
CA TYR A 97 -10.82 -10.08 -11.95
C TYR A 97 -11.48 -10.61 -13.22
N HIS A 98 -12.73 -10.20 -13.47
CA HIS A 98 -13.52 -10.68 -14.58
C HIS A 98 -14.30 -9.53 -15.22
N LYS A 99 -14.11 -9.34 -16.53
CA LYS A 99 -14.58 -8.15 -17.29
C LYS A 99 -16.09 -7.87 -17.19
N ARG A 100 -16.91 -8.89 -16.90
CA ARG A 100 -18.38 -8.78 -16.86
C ARG A 100 -18.99 -9.07 -15.49
N LYS A 101 -18.23 -9.63 -14.55
CA LYS A 101 -18.76 -10.06 -13.26
C LYS A 101 -18.43 -8.98 -12.24
N LYS A 102 -19.43 -8.44 -11.57
CA LYS A 102 -19.23 -7.57 -10.42
C LYS A 102 -18.91 -8.39 -9.17
N ALA A 103 -18.11 -7.85 -8.27
CA ALA A 103 -17.93 -8.37 -6.92
C ALA A 103 -19.15 -8.03 -6.05
N GLU A 104 -19.33 -8.73 -4.94
CA GLU A 104 -20.47 -8.52 -4.03
C GLU A 104 -20.49 -7.11 -3.46
N TRP A 105 -19.34 -6.60 -3.01
CA TRP A 105 -19.20 -5.22 -2.53
C TRP A 105 -19.52 -4.13 -3.57
N GLU A 106 -19.53 -4.46 -4.87
CA GLU A 106 -19.90 -3.51 -5.95
C GLU A 106 -21.42 -3.44 -6.18
N VAL A 107 -22.19 -4.38 -5.62
CA VAL A 107 -23.64 -4.48 -5.83
C VAL A 107 -24.43 -4.37 -4.52
N ASP A 108 -23.82 -4.71 -3.39
CA ASP A 108 -24.43 -4.64 -2.07
C ASP A 108 -23.93 -3.38 -1.32
N PRO A 109 -24.80 -2.38 -1.07
CA PRO A 109 -24.43 -1.20 -0.31
C PRO A 109 -24.15 -1.49 1.17
N ASP A 110 -24.73 -2.55 1.73
CA ASP A 110 -24.61 -2.93 3.15
C ASP A 110 -23.51 -3.99 3.39
N TYR A 111 -22.69 -4.27 2.36
CA TYR A 111 -21.64 -5.30 2.40
C TYR A 111 -20.73 -5.24 3.63
N CYS A 112 -20.35 -4.04 4.09
CA CYS A 112 -19.49 -3.93 5.26
C CYS A 112 -20.15 -4.40 6.56
N GLU A 113 -21.48 -4.37 6.68
CA GLU A 113 -22.17 -4.87 7.87
C GLU A 113 -22.01 -6.38 8.05
N GLU A 114 -21.92 -7.13 6.96
CA GLU A 114 -21.56 -8.55 6.99
C GLU A 114 -20.06 -8.73 7.32
N VAL A 115 -19.19 -7.92 6.71
CA VAL A 115 -17.74 -7.99 6.97
C VAL A 115 -17.45 -7.72 8.45
N LYS A 116 -18.10 -6.74 9.07
CA LYS A 116 -17.99 -6.41 10.50
C LYS A 116 -18.40 -7.55 11.43
N GLN A 117 -19.10 -8.58 10.93
CA GLN A 117 -19.50 -9.76 11.70
C GLN A 117 -18.64 -10.99 11.41
N THR A 118 -17.70 -10.87 10.47
CA THR A 118 -16.89 -11.99 9.97
C THR A 118 -15.49 -11.95 10.58
N PRO A 119 -15.02 -13.02 11.24
CA PRO A 119 -13.63 -13.11 11.69
C PRO A 119 -12.64 -13.01 10.51
N PRO A 120 -11.52 -12.27 10.63
CA PRO A 120 -11.00 -11.61 11.84
C PRO A 120 -11.38 -10.11 11.94
N TYR A 121 -12.42 -9.65 11.23
CA TYR A 121 -12.80 -8.23 11.15
C TYR A 121 -13.83 -7.81 12.20
N ASP A 122 -14.43 -8.79 12.87
CA ASP A 122 -15.39 -8.65 13.95
C ASP A 122 -14.80 -8.20 15.28
N SER A 123 -13.47 -8.23 15.40
CA SER A 123 -12.74 -7.93 16.62
C SER A 123 -11.35 -7.36 16.33
N GLY A 124 -10.80 -6.65 17.32
CA GLY A 124 -9.47 -6.06 17.23
C GLY A 124 -9.36 -4.95 16.18
N THR A 125 -8.16 -4.78 15.61
CA THR A 125 -7.84 -3.64 14.75
C THR A 125 -7.96 -3.93 13.25
N ARG A 126 -8.21 -5.17 12.85
CA ARG A 126 -8.03 -5.60 11.46
C ARG A 126 -8.90 -4.82 10.47
N LEU A 127 -10.13 -4.48 10.85
CA LEU A 127 -10.99 -3.67 10.00
C LEU A 127 -10.37 -2.29 9.77
N LEU A 128 -9.85 -1.64 10.82
CA LEU A 128 -9.16 -0.35 10.72
C LEU A 128 -7.87 -0.44 9.90
N ASP A 129 -7.13 -1.55 9.99
CA ASP A 129 -5.97 -1.80 9.14
C ASP A 129 -6.34 -1.82 7.66
N ILE A 130 -7.48 -2.43 7.31
CA ILE A 130 -7.99 -2.38 5.93
C ILE A 130 -8.39 -0.96 5.52
N MET A 131 -8.93 -0.16 6.43
CA MET A 131 -9.28 1.24 6.14
C MET A 131 -8.04 2.08 5.84
N ASP A 132 -6.98 1.94 6.64
CA ASP A 132 -5.71 2.63 6.41
C ASP A 132 -5.07 2.18 5.08
N MET A 133 -5.05 0.87 4.81
CA MET A 133 -4.54 0.31 3.55
C MET A 133 -5.37 0.79 2.34
N THR A 134 -6.69 0.89 2.48
CA THR A 134 -7.61 1.42 1.47
C THR A 134 -7.31 2.88 1.14
N ILE A 135 -7.06 3.71 2.17
CA ILE A 135 -6.68 5.12 1.99
C ILE A 135 -5.34 5.21 1.28
N PHE A 136 -4.36 4.38 1.69
CA PHE A 136 -3.05 4.31 1.05
C PHE A 136 -3.16 3.93 -0.44
N ASP A 137 -3.87 2.85 -0.74
CA ASP A 137 -4.11 2.36 -2.10
C ASP A 137 -4.86 3.41 -2.96
N PHE A 138 -5.81 4.15 -2.39
CA PHE A 138 -6.51 5.21 -3.13
C PHE A 138 -5.60 6.39 -3.48
N LEU A 139 -4.75 6.83 -2.55
CA LEU A 139 -3.83 7.95 -2.80
C LEU A 139 -2.89 7.67 -3.98
N MET A 140 -2.39 6.43 -4.08
CA MET A 140 -1.57 5.99 -5.21
C MET A 140 -2.40 5.54 -6.43
N GLY A 141 -3.67 5.21 -6.26
CA GLY A 141 -4.54 4.65 -7.31
C GLY A 141 -4.30 3.18 -7.59
N ASN A 142 -3.84 2.41 -6.59
CA ASN A 142 -3.64 0.97 -6.68
C ASN A 142 -4.98 0.24 -6.49
N MET A 143 -5.44 -0.43 -7.55
CA MET A 143 -6.71 -1.15 -7.52
C MET A 143 -6.57 -2.66 -7.35
N ASP A 144 -5.35 -3.17 -7.17
CA ASP A 144 -5.01 -4.61 -7.24
C ASP A 144 -4.84 -5.27 -5.86
N ARG A 145 -5.37 -4.66 -4.80
CA ARG A 145 -5.28 -5.18 -3.42
C ARG A 145 -6.19 -6.40 -3.18
N HIS A 146 -5.90 -7.52 -3.83
CA HIS A 146 -6.70 -8.75 -3.71
C HIS A 146 -6.38 -9.59 -2.46
N HIS A 147 -5.17 -9.44 -1.94
CA HIS A 147 -4.67 -10.13 -0.76
C HIS A 147 -3.90 -9.14 0.10
N TYR A 148 -3.71 -9.52 1.35
CA TYR A 148 -2.80 -8.84 2.27
C TYR A 148 -2.08 -9.87 3.13
N GLU A 149 -0.93 -9.51 3.67
CA GLU A 149 -0.12 -10.39 4.51
C GLU A 149 0.00 -9.86 5.94
N THR A 150 0.15 -10.79 6.87
CA THR A 150 0.44 -10.50 8.28
C THR A 150 1.48 -11.48 8.80
N PHE A 151 2.26 -11.09 9.82
CA PHE A 151 3.11 -12.05 10.53
C PHE A 151 2.29 -12.98 11.42
N GLU A 152 2.35 -14.28 11.16
CA GLU A 152 1.56 -15.31 11.84
C GLU A 152 1.84 -15.36 13.34
N LYS A 153 3.09 -15.08 13.73
CA LYS A 153 3.57 -15.11 15.12
C LYS A 153 2.75 -14.23 16.08
N PHE A 154 2.16 -13.14 15.58
CA PHE A 154 1.39 -12.18 16.39
C PHE A 154 -0.13 -12.42 16.34
N GLY A 155 -0.60 -13.47 15.66
CA GLY A 155 -2.01 -13.79 15.57
C GLY A 155 -2.83 -12.74 14.81
N ASN A 156 -4.02 -12.41 15.32
CA ASN A 156 -4.92 -11.45 14.67
C ASN A 156 -4.60 -9.99 15.04
N GLU A 157 -4.01 -9.76 16.22
CA GLU A 157 -3.59 -8.44 16.71
C GLU A 157 -2.22 -8.06 16.14
N THR A 158 -2.21 -7.79 14.84
CA THR A 158 -1.01 -7.50 14.08
C THR A 158 -1.35 -6.58 12.92
N PHE A 159 -0.35 -5.87 12.41
CA PHE A 159 -0.49 -4.96 11.28
C PHE A 159 -0.53 -5.72 9.95
N ILE A 160 -1.04 -5.05 8.92
CA ILE A 160 -0.99 -5.50 7.54
C ILE A 160 0.34 -5.05 6.91
N ILE A 161 1.05 -5.97 6.27
CA ILE A 161 2.26 -5.65 5.50
C ILE A 161 1.83 -5.09 4.14
N HIS A 162 2.24 -3.86 3.82
CA HIS A 162 1.85 -3.16 2.59
C HIS A 162 2.76 -3.54 1.41
N LEU A 163 2.55 -4.73 0.83
CA LEU A 163 3.31 -5.26 -0.33
C LEU A 163 2.66 -4.95 -1.68
N ASP A 164 3.20 -5.44 -2.80
CA ASP A 164 2.55 -5.44 -4.12
C ASP A 164 2.03 -4.07 -4.61
N ASN A 165 2.87 -3.06 -4.49
CA ASN A 165 2.55 -1.66 -4.78
C ASN A 165 2.80 -1.25 -6.24
N GLY A 166 3.33 -2.15 -7.08
CA GLY A 166 3.78 -1.87 -8.45
C GLY A 166 2.69 -1.46 -9.45
N ARG A 167 1.41 -1.59 -9.09
CA ARG A 167 0.27 -1.10 -9.90
C ARG A 167 -0.28 0.27 -9.45
N GLY A 168 0.36 0.90 -8.47
CA GLY A 168 0.10 2.30 -8.13
C GLY A 168 0.62 3.25 -9.20
N PHE A 169 0.21 4.52 -9.10
CA PHE A 169 0.69 5.62 -9.93
C PHE A 169 0.57 5.40 -11.45
N GLY A 170 -0.38 4.58 -11.92
CA GLY A 170 -0.61 4.37 -13.36
C GLY A 170 -1.38 5.51 -14.06
N LYS A 171 -2.17 6.30 -13.33
CA LYS A 171 -2.95 7.43 -13.86
C LYS A 171 -2.98 8.59 -12.87
N HIS A 172 -2.53 9.77 -13.26
CA HIS A 172 -2.62 10.99 -12.44
C HIS A 172 -3.90 11.81 -12.70
N SER A 173 -4.51 11.66 -13.88
CA SER A 173 -5.68 12.42 -14.32
C SER A 173 -7.02 11.73 -14.03
N HIS A 174 -7.00 10.58 -13.37
CA HIS A 174 -8.18 9.79 -12.99
C HIS A 174 -8.06 9.37 -11.53
N ASP A 175 -9.15 9.50 -10.79
CA ASP A 175 -9.25 9.05 -9.40
C ASP A 175 -10.22 7.88 -9.34
N GLU A 176 -9.71 6.70 -8.98
CA GLU A 176 -10.51 5.48 -8.97
C GLU A 176 -11.29 5.37 -7.65
N LEU A 177 -12.45 6.02 -7.60
CA LEU A 177 -13.31 6.08 -6.40
C LEU A 177 -13.74 4.71 -5.89
N SER A 178 -13.78 3.69 -6.75
CA SER A 178 -14.10 2.33 -6.30
C SER A 178 -13.10 1.77 -5.28
N ILE A 179 -11.88 2.32 -5.18
CA ILE A 179 -10.91 1.95 -4.13
C ILE A 179 -11.39 2.45 -2.76
N LEU A 180 -12.09 3.59 -2.65
CA LEU A 180 -12.60 4.12 -1.38
C LEU A 180 -13.90 3.48 -0.89
N VAL A 181 -14.49 2.56 -1.65
CA VAL A 181 -15.73 1.88 -1.27
C VAL A 181 -15.67 1.26 0.14
N PRO A 182 -14.59 0.56 0.57
CA PRO A 182 -14.48 0.04 1.93
C PRO A 182 -14.65 1.15 2.98
N LEU A 183 -14.04 2.32 2.77
CA LEU A 183 -14.11 3.44 3.70
C LEU A 183 -15.54 4.01 3.77
N SER A 184 -16.19 4.20 2.62
CA SER A 184 -17.55 4.71 2.54
C SER A 184 -18.62 3.75 3.08
N GLN A 185 -18.40 2.43 2.96
CA GLN A 185 -19.34 1.42 3.46
C GLN A 185 -19.14 1.19 4.96
N CYS A 186 -17.90 1.11 5.42
CA CYS A 186 -17.63 0.79 6.82
C CYS A 186 -17.75 2.00 7.74
N CYS A 187 -17.46 3.21 7.23
CA CYS A 187 -17.40 4.46 7.97
C CYS A 187 -16.65 4.30 9.30
N ARG A 188 -15.42 3.75 9.24
CA ARG A 188 -14.53 3.54 10.39
C ARG A 188 -13.14 4.04 10.01
N VAL A 189 -12.44 4.72 10.91
CA VAL A 189 -11.04 5.12 10.73
C VAL A 189 -10.35 5.32 12.08
N ARG A 190 -9.03 5.13 12.14
CA ARG A 190 -8.24 5.49 13.32
C ARG A 190 -8.19 6.99 13.51
N LYS A 191 -8.26 7.44 14.76
CA LYS A 191 -8.06 8.85 15.12
C LYS A 191 -6.67 9.33 14.70
N SER A 192 -5.64 8.51 14.91
CA SER A 192 -4.28 8.85 14.46
C SER A 192 -4.19 9.09 12.96
N THR A 193 -4.83 8.25 12.14
CA THR A 193 -4.91 8.43 10.68
C THR A 193 -5.71 9.67 10.32
N HIS A 194 -6.91 9.85 10.87
CA HIS A 194 -7.78 10.99 10.56
C HIS A 194 -7.09 12.33 10.81
N LEU A 195 -6.43 12.48 11.97
CA LEU A 195 -5.70 13.70 12.33
C LEU A 195 -4.50 13.95 11.41
N ARG A 196 -3.78 12.89 11.00
CA ARG A 196 -2.66 13.01 10.05
C ARG A 196 -3.15 13.45 8.66
N LEU A 197 -4.26 12.89 8.17
CA LEU A 197 -4.83 13.30 6.88
C LEU A 197 -5.26 14.76 6.90
N GLN A 198 -5.88 15.23 7.98
CA GLN A 198 -6.22 16.63 8.16
C GLN A 198 -4.98 17.54 8.19
N LEU A 199 -3.91 17.10 8.85
CA LEU A 199 -2.64 17.84 8.87
C LEU A 199 -2.04 17.95 7.47
N LEU A 200 -1.97 16.84 6.73
CA LEU A 200 -1.40 16.76 5.38
C LEU A 200 -2.18 17.56 4.32
N ALA A 201 -3.43 17.95 4.63
CA ALA A 201 -4.25 18.79 3.77
C ALA A 201 -4.01 20.29 3.98
N LYS A 202 -3.26 20.69 5.00
CA LYS A 202 -2.87 22.09 5.22
C LYS A 202 -1.75 22.49 4.28
N GLU A 203 -1.75 23.74 3.82
CA GLU A 203 -0.74 24.22 2.87
C GLU A 203 0.69 24.14 3.43
N GLU A 204 0.88 24.24 4.76
CA GLU A 204 2.22 24.13 5.36
C GLU A 204 2.78 22.69 5.38
N PHE A 205 1.92 21.68 5.25
CA PHE A 205 2.27 20.25 5.36
C PHE A 205 1.77 19.44 4.17
N LYS A 206 1.62 20.09 3.02
CA LYS A 206 1.02 19.54 1.82
C LYS A 206 1.67 18.22 1.43
N LEU A 207 0.85 17.17 1.25
CA LEU A 207 1.32 15.80 0.96
C LEU A 207 2.25 15.73 -0.25
N SER A 208 1.94 16.45 -1.33
CA SER A 208 2.80 16.51 -2.53
C SER A 208 4.21 17.02 -2.23
N ALA A 209 4.33 18.09 -1.44
CA ALA A 209 5.63 18.70 -1.11
C ALA A 209 6.48 17.77 -0.24
N LEU A 210 5.86 17.15 0.78
CA LEU A 210 6.53 16.18 1.64
C LEU A 210 6.96 14.92 0.88
N MET A 211 6.13 14.47 -0.07
CA MET A 211 6.47 13.33 -0.93
C MET A 211 7.60 13.68 -1.90
N GLU A 212 7.57 14.86 -2.53
CA GLU A 212 8.64 15.34 -3.41
C GLU A 212 9.98 15.41 -2.65
N GLU A 213 9.99 15.98 -1.44
CA GLU A 213 11.17 16.06 -0.58
C GLU A 213 11.69 14.66 -0.19
N SER A 214 10.80 13.75 0.22
CA SER A 214 11.19 12.39 0.61
C SER A 214 11.83 11.62 -0.54
N LEU A 215 11.29 11.76 -1.76
CA LEU A 215 11.76 11.05 -2.95
C LEU A 215 13.04 11.63 -3.57
N GLN A 216 13.42 12.87 -3.24
CA GLN A 216 14.64 13.50 -3.75
C GLN A 216 15.93 12.77 -3.33
N THR A 217 15.88 11.97 -2.27
CA THR A 217 17.03 11.21 -1.77
C THR A 217 17.29 9.90 -2.52
N ASP A 218 16.37 9.50 -3.40
CA ASP A 218 16.53 8.31 -4.23
C ASP A 218 17.39 8.61 -5.47
N THR A 219 18.19 7.64 -5.91
CA THR A 219 19.11 7.80 -7.04
C THR A 219 18.36 7.94 -8.38
N LEU A 220 17.15 7.39 -8.49
CA LEU A 220 16.31 7.48 -9.69
C LEU A 220 15.42 8.75 -9.70
N THR A 221 15.79 9.77 -8.93
CA THR A 221 15.02 11.02 -8.91
C THR A 221 14.99 11.71 -10.29
N PRO A 222 13.83 12.20 -10.78
CA PRO A 222 12.53 12.21 -10.10
C PRO A 222 11.78 10.88 -10.19
N ILE A 223 11.40 10.31 -9.03
CA ILE A 223 10.65 9.03 -8.94
C ILE A 223 9.19 9.20 -9.40
N LEU A 224 8.55 10.30 -9.01
CA LEU A 224 7.19 10.64 -9.43
C LEU A 224 7.20 11.96 -10.20
N ILE A 225 6.53 11.97 -11.34
CA ILE A 225 6.30 13.21 -12.08
C ILE A 225 5.32 14.12 -11.34
N ARG A 226 5.47 15.44 -11.51
CA ARG A 226 4.66 16.46 -10.83
C ARG A 226 3.14 16.22 -10.89
N PRO A 227 2.53 15.80 -12.02
CA PRO A 227 1.10 15.51 -12.05
C PRO A 227 0.65 14.43 -11.05
N HIS A 228 1.49 13.43 -10.74
CA HIS A 228 1.16 12.42 -9.73
C HIS A 228 1.19 13.00 -8.32
N LEU A 229 2.15 13.87 -8.01
CA LEU A 229 2.21 14.58 -6.73
C LEU A 229 0.96 15.45 -6.53
N GLU A 230 0.56 16.22 -7.54
CA GLU A 230 -0.68 17.02 -7.50
C GLU A 230 -1.94 16.16 -7.35
N ALA A 231 -1.97 14.98 -8.00
CA ALA A 231 -3.07 14.04 -7.86
C ALA A 231 -3.21 13.51 -6.43
N MET A 232 -2.10 13.32 -5.69
CA MET A 232 -2.15 12.89 -4.30
C MET A 232 -2.86 13.92 -3.41
N ASP A 233 -2.61 15.21 -3.59
CA ASP A 233 -3.30 16.26 -2.84
C ASP A 233 -4.81 16.31 -3.17
N ARG A 234 -5.16 16.13 -4.44
CA ARG A 234 -6.57 16.06 -4.87
C ARG A 234 -7.26 14.86 -4.22
N ARG A 235 -6.62 13.68 -4.27
CA ARG A 235 -7.13 12.44 -3.67
C ARG A 235 -7.25 12.55 -2.15
N LEU A 236 -6.29 13.16 -1.47
CA LEU A 236 -6.35 13.40 -0.03
C LEU A 236 -7.60 14.18 0.36
N ARG A 237 -7.96 15.22 -0.41
CA ARG A 237 -9.21 15.98 -0.18
C ARG A 237 -10.45 15.12 -0.37
N LEU A 238 -10.46 14.22 -1.35
CA LEU A 238 -11.57 13.27 -1.55
C LEU A 238 -11.69 12.28 -0.38
N VAL A 239 -10.58 11.78 0.17
CA VAL A 239 -10.59 10.94 1.38
C VAL A 239 -11.22 11.70 2.55
N LEU A 240 -10.80 12.95 2.77
CA LEU A 240 -11.36 13.79 3.83
C LEU A 240 -12.86 14.08 3.63
N GLN A 241 -13.30 14.27 2.38
CA GLN A 241 -14.72 14.43 2.07
C GLN A 241 -15.51 13.17 2.43
N VAL A 242 -15.06 11.98 2.04
CA VAL A 242 -15.73 10.72 2.39
C VAL A 242 -15.81 10.54 3.91
N LEU A 243 -14.75 10.88 4.64
CA LEU A 243 -14.77 10.84 6.10
C LEU A 243 -15.73 11.86 6.70
N ALA A 244 -15.80 13.07 6.15
CA ALA A 244 -16.74 14.10 6.60
C ALA A 244 -18.19 13.64 6.41
N ASP A 245 -18.52 13.06 5.24
CA ASP A 245 -19.84 12.52 4.95
C ASP A 245 -20.22 11.38 5.92
N CYS A 246 -19.27 10.47 6.20
CA CYS A 246 -19.45 9.43 7.21
C CYS A 246 -19.70 10.02 8.62
N ILE A 247 -18.92 11.03 9.04
CA ILE A 247 -19.03 11.67 10.35
C ILE A 247 -20.37 12.39 10.49
N GLU A 248 -20.84 13.07 9.44
CA GLU A 248 -22.15 13.73 9.41
C GLU A 248 -23.29 12.73 9.56
N LYS A 249 -23.19 11.57 8.89
CA LYS A 249 -24.23 10.54 8.89
C LYS A 249 -24.27 9.70 10.17
N GLU A 250 -23.12 9.20 10.61
CA GLU A 250 -23.02 8.19 11.68
C GLU A 250 -22.55 8.79 13.01
N GLY A 251 -22.01 10.01 13.02
CA GLY A 251 -21.48 10.69 14.20
C GLY A 251 -19.99 10.42 14.46
N TYR A 252 -19.27 11.43 14.95
CA TYR A 252 -17.80 11.40 15.11
C TYR A 252 -17.30 10.19 15.90
N SER A 253 -17.89 9.89 17.06
CA SER A 253 -17.44 8.79 17.93
C SER A 253 -17.68 7.40 17.35
N ASN A 254 -18.59 7.26 16.39
CA ASN A 254 -18.86 5.98 15.71
C ASN A 254 -17.91 5.75 14.53
N VAL A 255 -17.43 6.84 13.92
CA VAL A 255 -16.53 6.79 12.76
C VAL A 255 -15.06 6.79 13.17
N VAL A 256 -14.69 7.65 14.12
CA VAL A 256 -13.29 7.88 14.50
C VAL A 256 -12.98 7.16 15.80
N GLU A 257 -12.21 6.08 15.70
CA GLU A 257 -11.85 5.24 16.83
C GLU A 257 -10.54 5.71 17.48
N ASP A 258 -10.57 5.91 18.79
CA ASP A 258 -9.42 6.44 19.54
C ASP A 258 -8.37 5.35 19.80
N ASP A 259 -7.31 5.37 18.99
CA ASP A 259 -6.14 4.52 19.09
C ASP A 259 -4.95 5.23 19.76
N GLN A 260 -5.12 6.49 20.19
CA GLN A 260 -4.03 7.30 20.73
C GLN A 260 -3.86 7.18 22.23
N GLY A 261 -4.78 6.51 22.92
CA GLY A 261 -4.75 6.30 24.37
C GLY A 261 -4.87 7.60 25.15
N THR A 262 -5.89 7.70 26.01
CA THR A 262 -5.75 8.51 27.22
C THR A 262 -4.61 7.90 28.03
N GLU A 263 -3.48 8.60 28.15
CA GLU A 263 -2.62 8.44 29.32
C GLU A 263 -3.44 8.83 30.56
N GLY A 264 -4.19 7.86 31.07
CA GLY A 264 -4.95 7.97 32.30
C GLY A 264 -4.01 7.85 33.49
N LEU A 265 -3.67 9.01 34.06
CA LEU A 265 -3.27 9.24 35.44
C LEU A 265 -3.40 8.02 36.37
N ASN A 266 -2.29 7.32 36.60
CA ASN A 266 -2.09 6.66 37.88
C ASN A 266 -1.79 7.75 38.92
N THR A 267 -2.82 8.40 39.45
CA THR A 267 -2.72 8.98 40.80
C THR A 267 -2.67 7.82 41.79
N GLY A 268 -1.50 7.17 41.86
CA GLY A 268 -1.17 6.23 42.91
C GLY A 268 -1.10 6.97 44.22
N THR A 269 -2.18 6.90 44.99
CA THR A 269 -2.17 7.14 46.44
C THR A 269 -0.99 6.43 47.08
N VAL A 270 -0.10 7.20 47.70
CA VAL A 270 0.96 6.72 48.59
C VAL A 270 0.29 6.02 49.78
N PRO A 271 0.56 4.74 50.07
CA PRO A 271 0.18 4.17 51.35
C PRO A 271 1.11 4.76 52.42
N GLN A 272 0.53 5.48 53.38
CA GLN A 272 1.21 5.76 54.64
C GLN A 272 1.19 4.51 55.52
N ARG A 273 2.35 4.27 56.15
CA ARG A 273 2.71 3.30 57.20
C ARG A 273 3.24 1.95 56.71
#